data_AF-A0ABD2HFI7-F1
#
_entry.id   AF-A0ABD2HFI7-F1
#
_cell.length_a   1.000
_cell.length_b   1.000
_cell.length_c   1.000
_cell.angle_alpha   90.00
_cell.angle_beta   90.00
_cell.angle_gamma   90.00
#
_symmetry.space_group_name_H-M   'P 1'
#
loop_
_entity.id
_entity.type
_entity.pdbx_description
1 polymer ?
#
loop_
_entity_poly.entity_id
_entity_poly.type
_entity_poly.pdbx_seq_one_letter_code
_entity_poly.pdbx_strand_id
1 'polypeptide(L)'
;MNDSPVTAVESFRFLGTIIAQDLKWEQNICSLIKTAQERMFFLRQLKKFNLPKTMMDKGRLQRVIRSAEKVIGCNRPSLHDLHASRTLRRAWKIVADPSPLPSGRRLRSIRTKTSRHLNSFFPSATGLLNKARPPH
;
A
#
# COMPACT_ATOMS: atom_id res chain seq x y z
N MET A 1 -30.90 41.91 12.58
CA MET A 1 -29.80 41.88 11.59
C MET A 1 -28.54 42.16 12.38
N ASN A 2 -27.59 41.22 12.40
CA ASN A 2 -26.33 41.38 13.13
C ASN A 2 -25.29 41.97 12.17
N ASP A 3 -25.02 43.27 12.28
CA ASP A 3 -24.04 44.00 11.48
C ASP A 3 -22.63 43.88 12.10
N SER A 4 -22.10 42.67 12.19
CA SER A 4 -20.69 42.49 12.57
C SER A 4 -19.80 42.70 11.33
N PRO A 5 -18.78 43.58 11.39
CA PRO A 5 -17.90 43.83 10.25
C PRO A 5 -17.13 42.55 9.91
N VAL A 6 -17.12 42.20 8.62
CA VAL A 6 -16.37 41.05 8.10
C VAL A 6 -14.89 41.30 8.30
N THR A 7 -14.24 40.52 9.17
CA THR A 7 -12.80 40.62 9.45
C THR A 7 -11.99 40.11 8.27
N ALA A 8 -11.06 40.92 7.77
CA ALA A 8 -10.08 40.49 6.76
C ALA A 8 -9.13 39.45 7.36
N VAL A 9 -8.98 38.31 6.70
CA VAL A 9 -8.10 37.22 7.12
C VAL A 9 -6.91 37.16 6.16
N GLU A 10 -5.70 37.12 6.72
CA GLU A 10 -4.43 37.15 5.98
C GLU A 10 -4.30 36.01 4.96
N SER A 11 -4.79 34.82 5.31
CA SER A 11 -4.90 33.70 4.38
C SER A 11 -5.99 32.72 4.83
N PHE A 12 -6.62 32.03 3.88
CA PHE A 12 -7.59 30.99 4.17
C PHE A 12 -7.47 29.80 3.23
N ARG A 13 -7.82 28.60 3.71
CA ARG A 13 -7.85 27.38 2.89
C ARG A 13 -9.24 27.20 2.30
N PHE A 14 -9.31 27.15 0.98
CA PHE A 14 -10.53 26.86 0.21
C PHE A 14 -10.29 25.68 -0.72
N LEU A 15 -11.08 24.61 -0.58
CA LEU A 15 -10.99 23.41 -1.42
C LEU A 15 -9.57 22.80 -1.51
N GLY A 16 -8.76 22.99 -0.46
CA GLY A 16 -7.37 22.53 -0.41
C GLY A 16 -6.33 23.51 -0.93
N THR A 17 -6.74 24.64 -1.51
CA THR A 17 -5.88 25.74 -1.98
C THR A 17 -5.81 26.82 -0.90
N ILE A 18 -4.62 27.37 -0.62
CA ILE A 18 -4.49 28.54 0.27
C ILE A 18 -4.60 29.80 -0.59
N ILE A 19 -5.55 30.67 -0.22
CA ILE A 19 -5.77 31.98 -0.83
C ILE A 19 -5.25 33.02 0.17
N ALA A 20 -4.18 33.74 -0.22
CA ALA A 20 -3.57 34.80 0.59
C ALA A 20 -4.15 36.17 0.20
N GLN A 21 -4.21 37.10 1.16
CA GLN A 21 -4.74 38.45 0.97
C GLN A 21 -3.95 39.26 -0.07
N ASP A 22 -2.63 39.06 -0.13
CA ASP A 22 -1.74 39.70 -1.10
C ASP A 22 -1.82 39.07 -2.51
N LEU A 23 -2.72 38.08 -2.69
CA LEU A 23 -2.90 37.30 -3.91
C LEU A 23 -1.58 36.72 -4.44
N LYS A 24 -0.55 36.58 -3.59
CA LYS A 24 0.70 35.95 -3.99
C LYS A 24 0.53 34.44 -3.99
N TRP A 25 0.22 33.92 -5.17
CA TRP A 25 0.08 32.50 -5.42
C TRP A 25 1.40 31.74 -5.42
N GLU A 26 2.55 32.43 -5.37
CA GLU A 26 3.89 31.86 -5.47
C GLU A 26 4.13 30.75 -4.44
N GLN A 27 3.78 30.98 -3.17
CA GLN A 27 3.98 30.00 -2.11
C GLN A 27 3.18 28.72 -2.37
N ASN A 28 1.92 28.89 -2.80
CA ASN A 28 1.01 27.79 -3.10
C ASN A 28 1.45 27.01 -4.35
N ILE A 29 1.79 27.70 -5.44
CA ILE A 29 2.30 27.11 -6.69
C ILE A 29 3.61 26.35 -6.42
N CYS A 30 4.56 26.95 -5.69
CA CYS A 30 5.80 26.31 -5.31
C CYS A 30 5.56 25.02 -4.51
N SER A 31 4.60 25.03 -3.57
CA SER A 31 4.24 23.83 -2.80
C SER A 31 3.65 22.70 -3.66
N LEU A 32 2.81 23.05 -4.64
CA LEU A 32 2.21 22.11 -5.59
C LEU A 32 3.26 21.54 -6.54
N ILE A 33 4.14 22.39 -7.07
CA ILE A 33 5.26 21.98 -7.94
C ILE A 33 6.19 21.03 -7.18
N LYS A 34 6.57 21.36 -5.95
CA LYS A 34 7.42 20.51 -5.12
C LYS A 34 6.79 19.13 -4.89
N THR A 35 5.50 19.10 -4.57
CA THR A 35 4.74 17.85 -4.38
C THR A 35 4.70 17.03 -5.67
N ALA A 36 4.46 17.66 -6.82
CA ALA A 36 4.45 16.99 -8.12
C ALA A 36 5.84 16.46 -8.50
N GLN A 37 6.90 17.23 -8.24
CA GLN A 37 8.29 16.84 -8.48
C GLN A 37 8.69 15.65 -7.62
N GLU A 38 8.34 15.63 -6.33
CA GLU A 38 8.56 14.49 -5.44
C GLU A 38 7.83 13.25 -5.96
N ARG A 39 6.55 13.36 -6.35
CA ARG A 39 5.79 12.25 -6.96
C ARG A 39 6.47 11.72 -8.23
N MET A 40 6.87 12.62 -9.12
CA MET A 40 7.55 12.28 -10.36
C MET A 40 8.92 11.65 -10.11
N PHE A 41 9.66 12.10 -9.09
CA PHE A 41 10.91 11.49 -8.68
C PHE A 41 10.67 10.02 -8.29
N PHE A 42 9.71 9.72 -7.43
CA PHE A 42 9.42 8.34 -7.04
C PHE A 42 8.97 7.46 -8.23
N LEU A 43 8.13 7.99 -9.13
CA LEU A 43 7.74 7.27 -10.35
C LEU A 43 8.94 6.98 -11.26
N ARG A 44 9.86 7.94 -11.43
CA ARG A 44 11.10 7.75 -12.17
C ARG A 44 12.00 6.73 -11.50
N GLN A 45 12.12 6.75 -10.17
CA GLN A 45 12.89 5.76 -9.42
C GLN A 45 12.30 4.35 -9.62
N LEU A 46 10.97 4.20 -9.53
CA LEU A 46 10.28 2.93 -9.83
C LEU A 46 10.58 2.41 -11.24
N LYS A 47 10.58 3.31 -12.25
CA LYS A 47 10.93 2.98 -13.64
C LYS A 47 12.42 2.63 -13.80
N LYS A 48 13.31 3.42 -13.17
CA LYS A 48 14.77 3.26 -13.23
C LYS A 48 15.25 1.94 -12.63
N PHE A 49 14.61 1.49 -11.55
CA PHE A 49 14.95 0.21 -10.94
C PHE A 49 14.54 -1.01 -11.78
N ASN A 50 13.96 -0.80 -12.98
CA ASN A 50 13.52 -1.82 -13.94
C ASN A 50 13.02 -3.06 -13.21
N LEU A 51 12.15 -2.84 -12.21
CA LEU A 51 11.96 -3.76 -11.08
C LEU A 51 11.73 -5.14 -11.67
N PRO A 52 12.70 -6.07 -11.53
CA PRO A 52 12.51 -7.39 -12.07
C PRO A 52 11.24 -7.94 -11.42
N LYS A 53 10.41 -8.61 -12.23
CA LYS A 53 9.18 -9.27 -11.77
C LYS A 53 9.46 -10.26 -10.61
N THR A 54 10.73 -10.56 -10.36
CA THR A 54 11.29 -11.40 -9.30
C THR A 54 11.89 -10.59 -8.13
N MET A 55 11.06 -10.38 -7.10
CA MET A 55 11.30 -10.54 -5.65
C MET A 55 12.60 -10.15 -4.91
N MET A 56 13.65 -9.58 -5.50
CA MET A 56 14.96 -9.53 -4.81
C MET A 56 15.27 -8.28 -3.99
N ASP A 57 14.41 -7.26 -3.94
CA ASP A 57 14.71 -6.08 -3.12
C ASP A 57 13.51 -5.57 -2.31
N LYS A 58 12.94 -6.48 -1.50
CA LYS A 58 11.80 -6.21 -0.60
C LYS A 58 12.05 -4.96 0.27
N GLY A 59 13.30 -4.75 0.71
CA GLY A 59 13.69 -3.59 1.52
C GLY A 59 13.61 -2.27 0.74
N ARG A 60 14.10 -2.23 -0.51
CA ARG A 60 13.98 -1.04 -1.36
C ARG A 60 12.53 -0.77 -1.76
N LEU A 61 11.77 -1.82 -2.07
CA LEU A 61 10.35 -1.67 -2.40
C LEU A 61 9.55 -1.13 -1.20
N GLN A 62 9.86 -1.58 0.02
CA GLN A 62 9.26 -1.05 1.24
C GLN A 62 9.66 0.41 1.51
N ARG A 63 10.89 0.83 1.21
CA ARG A 63 11.26 2.25 1.30
C ARG A 63 10.45 3.11 0.33
N VAL A 64 10.28 2.66 -0.90
CA VAL A 64 9.47 3.39 -1.89
C VAL A 64 8.00 3.46 -1.47
N ILE A 65 7.44 2.38 -0.90
CA ILE A 65 6.08 2.39 -0.35
C ILE A 65 5.94 3.41 0.78
N ARG A 66 6.87 3.43 1.75
CA ARG A 66 6.88 4.40 2.85
C ARG A 66 7.04 5.85 2.39
N SER A 67 7.88 6.08 1.40
CA SER A 67 8.00 7.40 0.80
C SER A 67 6.71 7.83 0.10
N ALA A 68 6.05 6.92 -0.62
CA ALA A 68 4.76 7.20 -1.25
C ALA A 68 3.65 7.44 -0.21
N GLU A 69 3.62 6.70 0.90
CA GLU A 69 2.70 6.94 2.02
C GLU A 69 2.83 8.36 2.58
N LYS A 70 4.07 8.82 2.80
CA LYS A 70 4.34 10.18 3.31
C LYS A 70 3.82 11.27 2.38
N VAL A 71 3.84 11.03 1.06
CA VAL A 71 3.39 11.98 0.03
C VAL A 71 1.87 11.92 -0.20
N ILE A 72 1.24 10.76 0.01
CA ILE A 72 -0.20 10.54 -0.23
C ILE A 72 -1.01 10.80 1.06
N GLY A 73 -0.39 10.74 2.24
CA GLY A 73 -1.04 11.00 3.53
C GLY A 73 -1.93 9.86 4.03
N CYS A 74 -1.84 8.66 3.44
CA CYS A 74 -2.55 7.47 3.88
C CYS A 74 -1.56 6.36 4.23
N ASN A 75 -1.83 5.63 5.32
CA ASN A 75 -1.07 4.43 5.68
C ASN A 75 -1.39 3.30 4.69
N ARG A 76 -0.36 2.65 4.13
CA ARG A 76 -0.51 1.55 3.19
C ARG A 76 -0.07 0.25 3.87
N PRO A 77 -0.74 -0.88 3.63
CA PRO A 77 -0.33 -2.14 4.23
C PRO A 77 1.09 -2.51 3.79
N SER A 78 1.87 -3.07 4.72
CA SER A 78 3.24 -3.51 4.43
C SER A 78 3.23 -4.55 3.30
N LEU A 79 4.37 -4.73 2.62
CA LEU A 79 4.47 -5.73 1.55
C LEU A 79 4.16 -7.14 2.06
N HIS A 80 4.51 -7.43 3.32
CA HIS A 80 4.21 -8.70 3.96
C HIS A 80 2.70 -8.89 4.16
N ASP A 81 2.02 -7.86 4.67
CA ASP A 81 0.58 -7.92 4.92
C ASP A 81 -0.21 -7.98 3.61
N LEU A 82 0.25 -7.23 2.60
CA LEU A 82 -0.32 -7.27 1.26
C LEU A 82 -0.16 -8.66 0.61
N HIS A 83 1.01 -9.29 0.79
CA HIS A 83 1.27 -10.64 0.31
C HIS A 83 0.40 -11.67 1.03
N ALA A 84 0.30 -11.58 2.36
CA ALA A 84 -0.55 -12.47 3.15
C ALA A 84 -2.03 -12.33 2.79
N SER A 85 -2.53 -11.10 2.69
CA SER A 85 -3.90 -10.78 2.29
C SER A 85 -4.25 -11.33 0.90
N ARG A 86 -3.40 -11.11 -0.10
CA ARG A 86 -3.60 -11.63 -1.46
C ARG A 86 -3.56 -13.15 -1.51
N THR A 87 -2.63 -13.76 -0.78
CA THR A 87 -2.50 -15.22 -0.69
C THR A 87 -3.75 -15.84 -0.07
N LEU A 88 -4.22 -15.30 1.05
CA LEU A 88 -5.46 -15.73 1.69
C LEU A 88 -6.65 -15.56 0.75
N ARG A 89 -6.83 -14.39 0.12
CA ARG A 89 -7.95 -14.15 -0.80
C ARG A 89 -8.00 -15.16 -1.93
N ARG A 90 -6.85 -15.49 -2.52
CA ARG A 90 -6.76 -16.51 -3.57
C ARG A 90 -7.01 -17.92 -3.02
N ALA A 91 -6.47 -18.24 -1.85
CA ALA A 91 -6.65 -19.55 -1.24
C ALA A 91 -8.11 -19.79 -0.83
N TRP A 92 -8.79 -18.78 -0.27
CA TRP A 92 -10.21 -18.84 0.06
C TRP A 92 -11.09 -19.04 -1.17
N LYS A 93 -10.75 -18.43 -2.31
CA LYS A 93 -11.45 -18.70 -3.57
C LYS A 93 -11.33 -20.17 -3.99
N ILE A 94 -10.12 -20.74 -3.92
CA ILE A 94 -9.88 -22.16 -4.23
C ILE A 94 -10.63 -23.07 -3.24
N VAL A 95 -10.69 -22.70 -1.96
CA VAL A 95 -11.44 -23.46 -0.94
C VAL A 95 -12.96 -23.37 -1.17
N ALA A 96 -13.46 -22.25 -1.68
CA ALA A 96 -14.86 -22.07 -2.01
C ALA A 96 -15.28 -22.76 -3.31
N ASP A 97 -14.33 -23.15 -4.18
CA ASP A 97 -14.62 -23.91 -5.39
C ASP A 97 -15.12 -25.32 -5.00
N PRO A 98 -16.23 -25.82 -5.56
CA PRO A 98 -16.87 -27.10 -5.20
C PRO A 98 -16.08 -28.35 -5.60
N SER A 99 -14.80 -28.20 -5.97
CA SER A 99 -13.92 -29.32 -6.22
C SER A 99 -13.67 -30.09 -4.92
N PRO A 100 -13.56 -31.42 -4.93
CA PRO A 100 -13.42 -32.22 -3.72
C PRO A 100 -12.02 -32.03 -3.10
N LEU A 101 -11.85 -30.97 -2.31
CA LEU A 101 -10.74 -30.88 -1.37
C LEU A 101 -11.03 -31.86 -0.23
N PRO A 102 -10.11 -32.78 0.11
CA PRO A 102 -10.37 -33.78 1.13
C PRO A 102 -10.56 -33.12 2.49
N SER A 103 -11.82 -33.16 2.94
CA SER A 103 -12.34 -33.12 4.32
C SER A 103 -11.54 -32.28 5.30
N GLY A 104 -12.00 -31.05 5.58
CA GLY A 104 -12.04 -30.37 6.90
C GLY A 104 -10.78 -30.27 7.78
N ARG A 105 -9.67 -30.89 7.40
CA ARG A 105 -8.48 -31.10 8.21
C ARG A 105 -7.45 -30.01 7.91
N ARG A 106 -6.43 -29.89 8.76
CA ARG A 106 -5.30 -28.98 8.52
C ARG A 106 -4.62 -29.34 7.19
N LEU A 107 -4.41 -28.33 6.36
CA LEU A 107 -3.71 -28.50 5.08
C LEU A 107 -2.22 -28.74 5.36
N ARG A 108 -1.60 -29.69 4.65
CA ARG A 108 -0.17 -29.99 4.78
C ARG A 108 0.57 -29.60 3.50
N SER A 109 1.71 -28.93 3.65
CA SER A 109 2.63 -28.64 2.55
C SER A 109 3.74 -29.68 2.48
N ILE A 110 4.29 -29.89 1.29
CA ILE A 110 5.51 -30.69 1.09
C ILE A 110 6.66 -30.04 1.86
N ARG A 111 7.43 -30.87 2.60
CA ARG A 111 8.59 -30.39 3.35
C ARG A 111 9.78 -30.24 2.40
N THR A 112 10.31 -29.03 2.28
CA THR A 112 11.52 -28.76 1.48
C THR A 112 12.43 -27.78 2.23
N LYS A 113 13.71 -27.75 1.84
CA LYS A 113 14.69 -26.79 2.38
C LYS A 113 14.91 -25.58 1.46
N THR A 114 14.23 -25.51 0.31
CA THR A 114 14.49 -24.46 -0.68
C THR A 114 13.61 -23.23 -0.43
N SER A 115 14.23 -22.07 -0.34
CA SER A 115 13.52 -20.79 -0.20
C SER A 115 12.53 -20.57 -1.36
N ARG A 116 12.86 -21.04 -2.57
CA ARG A 116 11.97 -20.98 -3.74
C ARG A 116 10.62 -21.64 -3.48
N HIS A 117 10.61 -22.86 -2.95
CA HIS A 117 9.37 -23.57 -2.67
C HIS A 117 8.65 -22.95 -1.47
N LEU A 118 9.37 -22.64 -0.39
CA LEU A 118 8.79 -22.02 0.81
C LEU A 118 8.11 -20.67 0.53
N ASN A 119 8.65 -19.89 -0.40
CA ASN A 119 8.06 -18.61 -0.84
C ASN A 119 7.01 -18.76 -1.95
N SER A 120 6.69 -19.98 -2.38
CA SER A 120 5.66 -20.22 -3.39
C SER A 120 4.25 -20.19 -2.79
N PHE A 121 3.25 -20.11 -3.65
CA PHE A 121 1.84 -19.98 -3.24
C PHE A 121 1.38 -21.08 -2.29
N PHE A 122 1.63 -22.35 -2.59
CA PHE A 122 1.05 -23.47 -1.83
C PHE A 122 1.56 -23.56 -0.37
N PRO A 123 2.88 -23.55 -0.08
CA PRO A 123 3.37 -23.58 1.30
C PRO A 123 3.00 -22.33 2.10
N SER A 124 2.94 -21.17 1.44
CA SER A 124 2.51 -19.93 2.09
C SER A 124 1.01 -19.94 2.42
N ALA A 125 0.16 -20.35 1.49
CA ALA A 125 -1.30 -20.42 1.66
C ALA A 125 -1.70 -21.42 2.74
N THR A 126 -1.08 -22.61 2.77
CA THR A 126 -1.34 -23.64 3.79
C THR A 126 -1.03 -23.14 5.19
N GLY A 127 0.14 -22.49 5.39
CA GLY A 127 0.51 -21.90 6.66
C GLY A 127 -0.44 -20.78 7.12
N LEU A 128 -0.87 -19.90 6.20
CA LEU A 128 -1.80 -18.80 6.51
C LEU A 128 -3.21 -19.31 6.84
N LEU A 129 -3.75 -20.26 6.07
CA LEU A 129 -5.07 -20.85 6.34
C LEU A 129 -5.11 -21.62 7.67
N ASN A 130 -4.04 -22.35 8.00
CA ASN A 130 -3.95 -23.06 9.28
C ASN A 130 -3.87 -22.11 10.49
N LYS A 131 -3.33 -20.89 10.31
CA LYS A 131 -3.30 -19.84 11.34
C LYS A 131 -4.63 -19.09 11.45
N ALA A 132 -5.35 -18.95 10.34
CA ALA A 132 -6.63 -18.24 10.28
C ALA A 132 -7.82 -19.08 10.78
N ARG A 133 -7.66 -20.40 10.89
CA ARG A 133 -8.67 -21.30 11.48
C ARG A 133 -8.47 -21.38 13.00
N PRO A 134 -9.50 -21.17 13.83
CA PRO A 134 -9.39 -21.32 15.27
C PRO A 134 -9.02 -22.76 15.66
N PRO A 135 -8.26 -22.97 16.76
CA PRO A 135 -8.09 -24.31 17.32
C PRO A 135 -9.46 -24.85 17.77
N HIS A 136 -9.72 -26.10 17.43
CA HIS A 136 -10.87 -26.85 17.95
C HIS A 136 -10.66 -27.21 19.41
#